data_AF-A0A015NDQ7-F1
#
_entry.id   AF-A0A015NDQ7-F1
#
_cell.length_a   1.000
_cell.length_b   1.000
_cell.length_c   1.000
_cell.angle_alpha   90.00
_cell.angle_beta   90.00
_cell.angle_gamma   90.00
#
_symmetry.space_group_name_H-M   'P 1'
#
loop_
_entity.id
_entity.type
_entity.pdbx_description
1 polymer ?
#
loop_
_entity_poly.entity_id
_entity_poly.type
_entity_poly.pdbx_seq_one_letter_code
_entity_poly.pdbx_strand_id
1 'polypeptide(L)' 'MSPILEEEWKNTIQSMPNNKASGPSKISYEMLKHLTGEAFNLSLVLANACLTHGNIPADWREALV' A
#
# COMPACT_ATOMS: atom_id res chain seq x y z
N MET A 1 0.21 -9.93 -15.39
CA MET A 1 -1.02 -9.47 -14.71
C MET A 1 -1.35 -8.09 -15.24
N SER A 2 -2.63 -7.71 -15.28
CA SER A 2 -3.00 -6.33 -15.62
C SER A 2 -2.53 -5.37 -14.53
N PRO A 3 -2.11 -4.13 -14.87
CA PRO A 3 -1.70 -3.16 -13.86
C PRO A 3 -2.90 -2.71 -13.02
N ILE A 4 -2.65 -2.38 -11.76
CA ILE A 4 -3.57 -1.70 -10.84
C ILE A 4 -3.81 -0.29 -11.37
N LEU A 5 -5.07 0.07 -11.54
CA LEU A 5 -5.49 1.40 -11.95
C LEU A 5 -5.51 2.38 -10.77
N GLU A 6 -5.45 3.68 -11.08
CA GLU A 6 -5.44 4.73 -10.06
C GLU A 6 -6.65 4.66 -9.13
N GLU A 7 -7.84 4.46 -9.69
CA GLU A 7 -9.10 4.37 -8.94
C GLU A 7 -9.14 3.13 -8.04
N GLU A 8 -8.71 1.98 -8.55
CA GLU A 8 -8.62 0.74 -7.78
C GLU A 8 -7.70 0.91 -6.57
N TRP A 9 -6.55 1.54 -6.78
CA TRP A 9 -5.57 1.78 -5.73
C TRP A 9 -6.06 2.77 -4.69
N LYS A 10 -6.68 3.88 -5.14
CA LYS A 10 -7.32 4.85 -4.25
C LYS A 10 -8.38 4.20 -3.39
N ASN A 11 -9.29 3.42 -3.98
CA ASN A 11 -10.35 2.72 -3.25
C ASN A 11 -9.77 1.72 -2.23
N THR A 12 -8.74 0.99 -2.62
CA THR A 12 -8.02 0.05 -1.74
C THR A 12 -7.45 0.77 -0.51
N ILE A 13 -6.70 1.86 -0.70
CA ILE A 13 -6.14 2.65 0.41
C ILE A 13 -7.24 3.22 1.31
N GLN A 14 -8.29 3.80 0.73
CA GLN A 14 -9.38 4.40 1.50
C GLN A 14 -10.16 3.36 2.34
N SER A 15 -10.22 2.11 1.87
CA SER A 15 -10.89 1.02 2.58
C SER A 15 -10.15 0.49 3.82
N MET A 16 -8.87 0.84 4.02
CA MET A 16 -8.07 0.30 5.13
C MET A 16 -8.70 0.62 6.50
N PRO A 17 -8.60 -0.25 7.52
CA PRO A 17 -9.18 0.01 8.83
C PRO A 17 -8.43 1.14 9.57
N ASN A 18 -9.16 1.99 10.30
CA ASN A 18 -8.55 3.01 11.16
C ASN A 18 -8.16 2.42 12.52
N ASN A 19 -7.28 3.11 13.25
CA ASN A 19 -6.78 2.82 14.59
C ASN A 19 -6.09 1.46 14.71
N LYS A 20 -5.45 1.00 13.62
CA LYS A 20 -4.57 -0.18 13.66
C LYS A 20 -3.16 0.23 14.09
N ALA A 21 -2.49 -0.67 14.81
CA ALA A 21 -1.09 -0.48 15.15
C ALA A 21 -0.27 -0.37 13.86
N SER A 22 0.58 0.65 13.79
CA SER A 22 1.56 0.76 12.72
C SER A 22 2.69 -0.25 12.95
N GLY A 23 3.30 -0.70 11.86
CA GLY A 23 4.52 -1.50 11.94
C GLY A 23 5.72 -0.69 12.43
N PRO A 24 6.94 -1.27 12.45
CA PRO A 24 8.16 -0.61 12.92
C PRO A 24 8.48 0.73 12.24
N SER A 25 8.00 0.94 11.01
CA SER A 25 8.15 2.20 10.26
C SER A 25 7.31 3.36 10.82
N LYS A 26 6.34 3.08 11.70
CA LYS A 26 5.35 4.03 12.23
C LYS A 26 4.43 4.67 11.17
N ILE A 27 4.42 4.14 9.95
CA ILE A 27 3.48 4.54 8.91
C ILE A 27 2.12 3.90 9.21
N SER A 28 1.11 4.72 9.52
CA SER A 28 -0.25 4.22 9.76
C SER A 28 -1.08 4.18 8.48
N TYR A 29 -2.18 3.42 8.50
CA TYR A 29 -3.13 3.42 7.38
C TYR A 29 -3.75 4.79 7.15
N GLU A 30 -3.99 5.57 8.20
CA GLU A 30 -4.46 6.95 8.07
C GLU A 30 -3.46 7.81 7.32
N MET A 31 -2.15 7.65 7.53
CA MET A 31 -1.15 8.37 6.74
C MET A 31 -1.24 7.99 5.25
N LEU A 32 -1.43 6.70 4.94
CA LEU A 32 -1.60 6.24 3.56
C LEU A 32 -2.87 6.82 2.92
N LYS A 33 -3.97 6.91 3.67
CA LYS A 33 -5.23 7.53 3.20
C LYS A 33 -5.11 9.00 2.83
N HIS A 34 -4.12 9.71 3.38
CA HIS A 34 -3.87 11.12 3.07
C HIS A 34 -2.76 11.32 2.02
N LEU A 35 -2.27 10.25 1.38
CA LEU A 35 -1.33 10.38 0.28
C LEU A 35 -1.95 11.16 -0.88
N THR A 36 -1.18 12.10 -1.42
CA THR A 36 -1.56 12.93 -2.56
C THR A 36 -0.36 13.16 -3.47
N GLY A 37 -0.61 13.60 -4.71
CA GLY A 37 0.42 13.99 -5.67
C GLY A 37 1.48 12.91 -5.91
N GLU A 38 2.75 13.30 -5.83
CA GLU A 38 3.89 12.42 -6.10
C GLU A 38 3.94 11.22 -5.15
N ALA A 39 3.61 11.39 -3.86
CA ALA A 39 3.66 10.30 -2.89
C ALA A 39 2.60 9.23 -3.19
N PHE A 40 1.41 9.62 -3.63
CA PHE A 40 0.40 8.69 -4.11
C PHE A 40 0.88 7.96 -5.37
N ASN A 41 1.43 8.68 -6.36
CA ASN A 41 1.95 8.08 -7.58
C ASN A 41 3.07 7.06 -7.32
N LEU A 42 4.00 7.38 -6.43
CA LEU A 42 5.07 6.45 -6.02
C LEU A 42 4.51 5.19 -5.37
N SER A 43 3.46 5.31 -4.53
CA SER A 43 2.81 4.14 -3.93
C SER A 43 2.15 3.23 -4.97
N LEU A 44 1.53 3.81 -5.99
CA LEU A 44 0.91 3.06 -7.09
C LEU A 44 1.97 2.36 -7.97
N VAL A 45 3.07 3.04 -8.28
CA VAL A 45 4.20 2.46 -9.01
C VAL A 45 4.78 1.28 -8.23
N LEU A 46 4.98 1.45 -6.92
CA LEU A 46 5.46 0.39 -6.05
C LEU A 46 4.52 -0.82 -6.03
N ALA A 47 3.21 -0.60 -5.86
CA ALA A 47 2.22 -1.67 -5.86
C ALA A 47 2.20 -2.45 -7.18
N ASN A 48 2.27 -1.74 -8.31
CA ASN A 48 2.35 -2.35 -9.64
C ASN A 48 3.66 -3.11 -9.88
N ALA A 49 4.78 -2.63 -9.35
CA ALA A 49 6.05 -3.35 -9.40
C ALA A 49 5.96 -4.67 -8.63
N CYS A 50 5.41 -4.66 -7.41
CA CYS A 50 5.16 -5.87 -6.62
C CYS A 50 4.27 -6.87 -7.38
N LEU A 51 3.19 -6.40 -8.01
CA LEU A 51 2.27 -7.24 -8.78
C LEU A 51 2.95 -7.86 -10.02
N THR A 52 3.75 -7.07 -10.73
CA THR A 52 4.41 -7.49 -11.98
C THR A 52 5.51 -8.51 -11.71
N HIS A 53 6.32 -8.28 -10.68
CA HIS A 53 7.47 -9.13 -10.36
C HIS A 53 7.13 -10.30 -9.43
N GLY A 54 5.92 -10.31 -8.84
CA GLY A 54 5.52 -11.30 -7.83
C GLY A 54 6.41 -11.26 -6.58
N ASN A 55 7.19 -10.20 -6.40
CA ASN A 55 8.15 -10.07 -5.32
C ASN A 55 7.53 -9.26 -4.19
N ILE A 56 7.06 -9.99 -3.18
CA ILE A 56 6.55 -9.42 -1.93
C ILE A 56 7.62 -9.71 -0.87
N PRO A 57 8.08 -8.70 -0.10
CA PRO A 57 9.04 -8.92 0.98
C PRO A 57 8.57 -10.02 1.93
N ALA A 58 9.46 -10.95 2.30
CA ALA A 58 9.15 -12.03 3.23
C ALA A 58 8.57 -11.48 4.54
N ASP A 59 9.10 -10.36 5.02
CA ASP A 59 8.63 -9.64 6.20
C ASP A 59 7.13 -9.27 6.16
N TRP A 60 6.55 -9.05 4.97
CA TRP A 60 5.11 -8.76 4.85
C TRP A 60 4.27 -10.03 4.98
N ARG A 61 4.80 -11.18 4.57
CA ARG A 61 4.16 -12.50 4.70
C ARG A 61 4.23 -13.02 6.13
N GLU A 62 5.34 -12.73 6.81
CA GLU A 62 5.61 -13.19 8.17
C GLU A 62 5.13 -12.19 9.23
N ALA A 63 4.61 -11.03 8.83
CA ALA A 63 3.95 -10.09 9.72
C ALA A 63 2.73 -10.74 10.37
N LEU A 64 2.90 -11.23 11.60
CA LEU A 64 1.80 -11.68 12.44
C LEU A 64 1.04 -10.45 12.94
N VAL A 65 -0.27 -10.42 12.66
CA VAL A 65 -1.22 -9.40 13.13
C VAL A 65 -1.44 -9.54 14.63
#